data_AF-A0A2D7BZ58-F1
#
_entry.id   AF-A0A2D7BZ58-F1
#
_cell.length_a   1.000
_cell.length_b   1.000
_cell.length_c   1.000
_cell.angle_alpha   90.00
_cell.angle_beta   90.00
_cell.angle_gamma   90.00
#
_symmetry.space_group_name_H-M   'P 1'
#
loop_
_entity.id
_entity.type
_entity.pdbx_description
1 polymer ?
#
loop_
_entity_poly.entity_id
_entity_poly.type
_entity_poly.pdbx_seq_one_letter_code
_entity_poly.pdbx_strand_id
1 'polypeptide(L)'
;MLLYKTQPKNSVESTVINLSTKEKIVNDIRESIPKFQGKETKVSDVTTMVTDASILDALLAVSEYENILVVPSFENSDYTRLRDRNYRSERSAGDHLLPIIHAINESHGKLYVAQPRVGNIFSDLYEKYNVNIIHSDSWFKVDGSFHMETDIKFDCVVLLGNEGYKKGNYNGGEVKRKFEKYCRGHFEMVDVYRGNLRSLQGGRSADKQVIDRVINAVNTPKPIYKPQAVKYISKPMMSTIRHGKDRLLYLRLAVNLAHCDKWYKVY
;
A
#
# COMPACT_ATOMS: atom_id res chain seq x y z
N MET A 1 -0.13 7.28 16.20
CA MET A 1 -0.63 8.46 15.45
C MET A 1 0.12 8.51 14.13
N LEU A 2 -0.57 8.76 13.01
CA LEU A 2 0.04 8.70 11.67
C LEU A 2 1.22 9.68 11.54
N LEU A 3 2.30 9.20 10.92
CA LEU A 3 3.65 9.77 11.03
C LEU A 3 3.88 11.00 10.14
N TYR A 4 3.07 11.17 9.09
CA TYR A 4 3.15 12.28 8.14
C TYR A 4 1.89 13.17 8.28
N LYS A 5 1.99 14.43 7.86
CA LYS A 5 0.88 15.40 7.94
C LYS A 5 0.25 15.72 6.59
N THR A 6 0.99 15.49 5.52
CA THR A 6 0.60 15.87 4.17
C THR A 6 0.76 14.64 3.28
N GLN A 7 -0.18 14.44 2.36
CA GLN A 7 -0.12 13.41 1.32
C GLN A 7 -0.51 14.02 -0.03
N PRO A 8 0.10 13.58 -1.15
CA PRO A 8 -0.38 13.96 -2.46
C PRO A 8 -1.83 13.52 -2.68
N LYS A 9 -2.65 14.41 -3.24
CA LYS A 9 -4.00 14.06 -3.74
C LYS A 9 -3.94 13.71 -5.23
N ASN A 10 -3.06 14.39 -5.96
CA ASN A 10 -2.73 14.17 -7.37
C ASN A 10 -1.29 14.67 -7.62
N SER A 11 -0.88 14.85 -8.89
CA SER A 11 0.46 15.35 -9.22
C SER A 11 0.74 16.78 -8.72
N VAL A 12 -0.29 17.60 -8.51
CA VAL A 12 -0.19 19.05 -8.21
C VAL A 12 -0.61 19.41 -6.78
N GLU A 13 -1.64 18.76 -6.25
CA GLU A 13 -2.28 19.07 -4.98
C GLU A 13 -1.86 18.12 -3.87
N SER A 14 -2.10 18.53 -2.64
CA SER A 14 -1.87 17.69 -1.46
C SER A 14 -2.93 17.93 -0.40
N THR A 15 -3.30 16.86 0.29
CA THR A 15 -4.25 16.87 1.40
C THR A 15 -3.49 16.96 2.72
N VAL A 16 -3.98 17.78 3.64
CA VAL A 16 -3.49 17.83 5.02
C VAL A 16 -4.33 16.90 5.88
N ILE A 17 -3.70 15.90 6.47
CA ILE A 17 -4.36 14.97 7.40
C ILE A 17 -4.25 15.54 8.81
N ASN A 18 -5.35 16.12 9.28
CA ASN A 18 -5.48 16.67 10.62
C ASN A 18 -5.53 15.57 11.71
N LEU A 19 -5.47 15.98 12.98
CA LEU A 19 -5.45 15.04 14.10
C LEU A 19 -6.73 14.21 14.21
N SER A 20 -7.90 14.82 14.05
CA SER A 20 -9.19 14.12 14.12
C SER A 20 -9.32 13.04 13.05
N THR A 21 -8.85 13.29 11.82
CA THR A 21 -8.85 12.27 10.76
C THR A 21 -7.92 11.12 11.12
N LYS A 22 -6.74 11.40 11.70
CA LYS A 22 -5.82 10.35 12.15
C LYS A 22 -6.42 9.49 13.27
N GLU A 23 -7.10 10.10 14.23
CA GLU A 23 -7.77 9.41 15.33
C GLU A 23 -8.92 8.55 14.81
N LYS A 24 -9.75 9.11 13.93
CA LYS A 24 -10.83 8.37 13.26
C LYS A 24 -10.31 7.14 12.52
N ILE A 25 -9.28 7.28 11.68
CA ILE A 25 -8.66 6.14 10.97
C ILE A 25 -8.22 5.06 11.94
N VAL A 26 -7.53 5.45 13.03
CA VAL A 26 -7.02 4.50 14.01
C VAL A 26 -8.15 3.77 14.72
N ASN A 27 -9.21 4.49 15.11
CA ASN A 27 -10.35 3.91 15.80
C ASN A 27 -11.15 3.01 14.87
N ASP A 28 -11.48 3.46 13.66
CA ASP A 28 -12.22 2.69 12.68
C ASP A 28 -11.54 1.35 12.37
N ILE A 29 -10.22 1.36 12.15
CA ILE A 29 -9.47 0.12 11.89
C ILE A 29 -9.44 -0.80 13.11
N ARG A 30 -9.31 -0.25 14.33
CA ARG A 30 -9.33 -1.06 15.57
C ARG A 30 -10.72 -1.62 15.87
N GLU A 31 -11.78 -0.92 15.50
CA GLU A 31 -13.15 -1.39 15.69
C GLU A 31 -13.51 -2.49 14.70
N SER A 32 -13.10 -2.35 13.42
CA SER A 32 -13.34 -3.38 12.41
C SER A 32 -12.40 -4.59 12.53
N ILE A 33 -11.18 -4.39 13.05
CA ILE A 33 -10.22 -5.46 13.32
C ILE A 33 -9.82 -5.43 14.80
N PRO A 34 -10.73 -5.77 15.74
CA PRO A 34 -10.45 -5.65 17.17
C PRO A 34 -9.42 -6.67 17.66
N LYS A 35 -9.42 -7.86 17.04
CA LYS A 35 -8.46 -8.92 17.28
C LYS A 35 -8.02 -9.55 15.97
N PHE A 36 -6.74 -9.90 15.88
CA PHE A 36 -6.19 -10.71 14.80
C PHE A 36 -5.41 -11.87 15.41
N GLN A 37 -5.73 -13.10 15.01
CA GLN A 37 -5.11 -14.33 15.53
C GLN A 37 -5.09 -14.38 17.07
N GLY A 38 -6.23 -14.06 17.68
CA GLY A 38 -6.42 -14.07 19.14
C GLY A 38 -5.77 -12.90 19.91
N LYS A 39 -5.06 -11.99 19.22
CA LYS A 39 -4.38 -10.85 19.84
C LYS A 39 -5.09 -9.55 19.54
N GLU A 40 -5.21 -8.69 20.54
CA GLU A 40 -5.79 -7.36 20.40
C GLU A 40 -4.96 -6.50 19.41
N THR A 41 -5.65 -5.82 18.50
CA THR A 41 -5.03 -4.91 17.54
C THR A 41 -4.60 -3.62 18.23
N LYS A 42 -3.28 -3.40 18.27
CA LYS A 42 -2.70 -2.24 18.96
C LYS A 42 -2.64 -1.04 18.01
N VAL A 43 -2.63 0.16 18.59
CA VAL A 43 -2.42 1.42 17.85
C VAL A 43 -1.14 1.40 16.99
N SER A 44 -0.09 0.70 17.45
CA SER A 44 1.13 0.54 16.66
C SER A 44 0.96 -0.36 15.44
N ASP A 45 0.09 -1.37 15.52
CA ASP A 45 -0.17 -2.26 14.39
C ASP A 45 -0.84 -1.44 13.28
N VAL A 46 -1.88 -0.67 13.65
CA VAL A 46 -2.57 0.25 12.74
C VAL A 46 -1.62 1.34 12.19
N THR A 47 -0.84 1.99 13.07
CA THR A 47 0.08 3.07 12.63
C THR A 47 1.06 2.57 11.58
N THR A 48 1.61 1.36 11.77
CA THR A 48 2.53 0.77 10.80
C THR A 48 1.83 0.39 9.49
N MET A 49 0.67 -0.25 9.57
CA MET A 49 -0.09 -0.63 8.36
C MET A 49 -0.49 0.59 7.53
N VAL A 50 -1.05 1.62 8.17
CA VAL A 50 -1.43 2.87 7.48
C VAL A 50 -0.21 3.56 6.89
N THR A 51 0.95 3.51 7.55
CA THR A 51 2.19 4.09 7.01
C THR A 51 2.58 3.44 5.67
N ASP A 52 2.46 2.12 5.55
CA ASP A 52 2.77 1.41 4.30
C ASP A 52 1.77 1.76 3.19
N ALA A 53 0.48 1.66 3.49
CA ALA A 53 -0.60 2.00 2.56
C ALA A 53 -0.53 3.44 2.05
N SER A 54 -0.14 4.38 2.90
CA SER A 54 -0.17 5.80 2.54
C SER A 54 0.99 6.22 1.64
N ILE A 55 2.13 5.54 1.71
CA ILE A 55 3.21 5.76 0.75
C ILE A 55 2.83 5.17 -0.61
N LEU A 56 2.14 4.03 -0.61
CA LEU A 56 1.64 3.44 -1.83
C LEU A 56 0.55 4.30 -2.49
N ASP A 57 -0.41 4.79 -1.71
CA ASP A 57 -1.45 5.71 -2.16
C ASP A 57 -0.84 6.97 -2.79
N ALA A 58 0.14 7.58 -2.12
CA ALA A 58 0.85 8.75 -2.63
C ALA A 58 1.52 8.51 -3.99
N LEU A 59 2.14 7.35 -4.19
CA LEU A 59 2.77 6.99 -5.46
C LEU A 59 1.72 6.85 -6.57
N LEU A 60 0.59 6.20 -6.28
CA LEU A 60 -0.50 6.04 -7.26
C LEU A 60 -1.17 7.37 -7.58
N ALA A 61 -1.46 8.18 -6.58
CA ALA A 61 -2.12 9.49 -6.74
C ALA A 61 -1.31 10.43 -7.66
N VAL A 62 0.02 10.46 -7.50
CA VAL A 62 0.91 11.28 -8.32
C VAL A 62 1.11 10.68 -9.73
N SER A 63 0.84 9.39 -9.91
CA SER A 63 0.94 8.72 -11.22
C SER A 63 -0.31 8.93 -12.10
N GLU A 64 -1.37 9.52 -11.54
CA GLU A 64 -2.57 10.00 -12.27
C GLU A 64 -3.33 8.94 -13.08
N TYR A 65 -3.31 7.69 -12.65
CA TYR A 65 -4.16 6.65 -13.23
C TYR A 65 -5.65 6.94 -12.97
N GLU A 66 -6.51 6.65 -13.95
CA GLU A 66 -7.94 6.98 -13.89
C GLU A 66 -8.79 5.86 -13.28
N ASN A 67 -8.59 4.61 -13.69
CA ASN A 67 -9.31 3.42 -13.23
C ASN A 67 -8.30 2.36 -12.77
N ILE A 68 -8.16 2.23 -11.46
CA ILE A 68 -7.14 1.39 -10.83
C ILE A 68 -7.78 0.09 -10.33
N LEU A 69 -7.32 -1.05 -10.86
CA LEU A 69 -7.66 -2.36 -10.32
C LEU A 69 -6.63 -2.79 -9.27
N VAL A 70 -7.01 -2.85 -8.02
CA VAL A 70 -6.21 -3.41 -6.93
C VAL A 70 -6.51 -4.90 -6.79
N VAL A 71 -5.46 -5.72 -6.85
CA VAL A 71 -5.53 -7.18 -6.73
C VAL A 71 -4.86 -7.61 -5.42
N PRO A 72 -5.62 -7.68 -4.32
CA PRO A 72 -5.11 -8.11 -3.02
C PRO A 72 -4.68 -9.58 -2.99
N SER A 73 -3.82 -9.93 -2.03
CA SER A 73 -3.36 -11.30 -1.78
C SER A 73 -3.52 -11.75 -0.32
N PHE A 74 -4.18 -10.96 0.53
CA PHE A 74 -4.23 -11.22 1.96
C PHE A 74 -5.23 -12.32 2.31
N GLU A 75 -4.70 -13.47 2.70
CA GLU A 75 -5.43 -14.58 3.29
C GLU A 75 -5.15 -14.62 4.80
N ASN A 76 -6.20 -14.62 5.63
CA ASN A 76 -6.06 -14.49 7.09
C ASN A 76 -5.13 -15.56 7.71
N SER A 77 -5.18 -16.78 7.18
CA SER A 77 -4.35 -17.92 7.60
C SER A 77 -2.86 -17.75 7.32
N ASP A 78 -2.50 -16.95 6.32
CA ASP A 78 -1.11 -16.78 5.91
C ASP A 78 -0.35 -15.87 6.88
N TYR A 79 -1.04 -15.13 7.75
CA TYR A 79 -0.47 -14.16 8.65
C TYR A 79 -0.68 -14.55 10.11
N THR A 80 0.40 -14.61 10.86
CA THR A 80 0.37 -14.89 12.32
C THR A 80 0.25 -13.62 13.17
N ARG A 81 0.49 -12.45 12.56
CA ARG A 81 0.45 -11.11 13.16
C ARG A 81 0.39 -10.05 12.06
N LEU A 82 -0.02 -8.84 12.43
CA LEU A 82 -0.07 -7.69 11.52
C LEU A 82 1.24 -6.90 11.48
N ARG A 83 2.08 -7.01 12.52
CA ARG A 83 3.30 -6.22 12.69
C ARG A 83 4.40 -7.04 13.36
N ASP A 84 5.63 -6.91 12.87
CA ASP A 84 6.81 -7.54 13.43
C ASP A 84 7.36 -6.82 14.68
N ARG A 85 8.41 -7.39 15.30
CA ARG A 85 9.06 -6.81 16.49
C ARG A 85 9.77 -5.47 16.21
N ASN A 86 10.08 -5.17 14.95
CA ASN A 86 10.72 -3.95 14.50
C ASN A 86 9.72 -2.85 14.11
N TYR A 87 8.44 -3.03 14.42
CA TYR A 87 7.36 -2.09 14.10
C TYR A 87 7.17 -1.87 12.59
N ARG A 88 7.36 -2.93 11.81
CA ARG A 88 7.06 -3.01 10.37
C ARG A 88 5.86 -3.91 10.14
N SER A 89 5.04 -3.64 9.12
CA SER A 89 3.93 -4.53 8.80
C SER A 89 4.50 -5.89 8.45
N GLU A 90 3.80 -6.94 8.85
CA GLU A 90 4.17 -8.29 8.42
C GLU A 90 3.92 -8.39 6.91
N ARG A 91 4.98 -8.60 6.12
CA ARG A 91 4.94 -8.62 4.64
C ARG A 91 4.12 -7.45 4.07
N SER A 92 3.06 -7.74 3.31
CA SER A 92 2.17 -6.75 2.68
C SER A 92 0.90 -6.45 3.49
N ALA A 93 0.82 -6.87 4.76
CA ALA A 93 -0.37 -6.63 5.58
C ALA A 93 -0.77 -5.15 5.63
N GLY A 94 0.21 -4.24 5.62
CA GLY A 94 -0.03 -2.80 5.59
C GLY A 94 -0.52 -2.30 4.24
N ASP A 95 0.01 -2.82 3.13
CA ASP A 95 -0.32 -2.36 1.78
C ASP A 95 -1.80 -2.61 1.44
N HIS A 96 -2.44 -3.59 2.09
CA HIS A 96 -3.88 -3.89 1.93
C HIS A 96 -4.81 -2.82 2.51
N LEU A 97 -4.32 -1.86 3.30
CA LEU A 97 -5.10 -0.68 3.66
C LEU A 97 -5.14 0.38 2.56
N LEU A 98 -4.41 0.20 1.45
CA LEU A 98 -4.39 1.14 0.33
C LEU A 98 -5.79 1.62 -0.08
N PRO A 99 -6.79 0.76 -0.34
CA PRO A 99 -8.09 1.22 -0.83
C PRO A 99 -8.79 2.17 0.14
N ILE A 100 -8.64 1.93 1.44
CA ILE A 100 -9.23 2.75 2.51
C ILE A 100 -8.53 4.10 2.57
N ILE A 101 -7.20 4.10 2.54
CA ILE A 101 -6.41 5.35 2.59
C ILE A 101 -6.66 6.21 1.35
N HIS A 102 -6.75 5.58 0.18
CA HIS A 102 -7.05 6.24 -1.09
C HIS A 102 -8.41 6.96 -1.03
N ALA A 103 -9.45 6.28 -0.53
CA ALA A 103 -10.77 6.86 -0.34
C ALA A 103 -10.75 8.04 0.65
N ILE A 104 -10.04 7.90 1.79
CA ILE A 104 -9.98 8.94 2.83
C ILE A 104 -9.25 10.20 2.36
N ASN A 105 -8.19 10.02 1.56
CA ASN A 105 -7.42 11.14 1.02
C ASN A 105 -8.11 11.81 -0.17
N GLU A 106 -9.19 11.21 -0.69
CA GLU A 106 -9.83 11.57 -1.95
C GLU A 106 -8.81 11.59 -3.10
N SER A 107 -7.87 10.64 -3.07
CA SER A 107 -6.77 10.57 -4.02
C SER A 107 -7.29 10.41 -5.46
N HIS A 108 -6.52 10.90 -6.42
CA HIS A 108 -6.83 10.81 -7.84
C HIS A 108 -6.93 9.36 -8.31
N GLY A 109 -7.91 9.13 -9.18
CA GLY A 109 -8.22 7.81 -9.71
C GLY A 109 -9.39 7.15 -8.97
N LYS A 110 -10.11 6.30 -9.69
CA LYS A 110 -11.15 5.44 -9.12
C LYS A 110 -10.56 4.07 -8.86
N LEU A 111 -10.50 3.69 -7.58
CA LEU A 111 -9.95 2.43 -7.14
C LEU A 111 -11.03 1.36 -7.00
N TYR A 112 -10.75 0.19 -7.58
CA TYR A 112 -11.56 -1.01 -7.52
C TYR A 112 -10.75 -2.16 -6.94
N VAL A 113 -11.31 -2.94 -6.01
CA VAL A 113 -10.64 -4.07 -5.38
C VAL A 113 -11.19 -5.38 -5.92
N ALA A 114 -10.34 -6.20 -6.52
CA ALA A 114 -10.67 -7.57 -6.92
C ALA A 114 -10.62 -8.51 -5.71
N GLN A 115 -11.77 -8.74 -5.07
CA GLN A 115 -11.84 -9.52 -3.84
C GLN A 115 -12.69 -10.79 -4.02
N PRO A 116 -12.16 -11.98 -3.68
CA PRO A 116 -12.97 -13.19 -3.60
C PRO A 116 -14.13 -13.04 -2.61
N ARG A 117 -15.26 -13.68 -2.90
CA ARG A 117 -16.47 -13.60 -2.04
C ARG A 117 -16.25 -14.04 -0.59
N VAL A 118 -15.25 -14.90 -0.34
CA VAL A 118 -14.88 -15.32 1.02
C VAL A 118 -14.35 -14.16 1.87
N GLY A 119 -13.81 -13.11 1.24
CA GLY A 119 -13.31 -11.93 1.92
C GLY A 119 -12.07 -12.16 2.78
N ASN A 120 -11.65 -11.14 3.52
CA ASN A 120 -10.59 -11.22 4.52
C ASN A 120 -10.84 -10.21 5.65
N ILE A 121 -9.90 -10.03 6.58
CA ILE A 121 -10.07 -9.07 7.69
C ILE A 121 -10.31 -7.61 7.28
N PHE A 122 -10.08 -7.23 6.02
CA PHE A 122 -10.29 -5.87 5.53
C PHE A 122 -11.65 -5.67 4.86
N SER A 123 -12.44 -6.73 4.63
CA SER A 123 -13.74 -6.65 3.94
C SER A 123 -14.67 -5.59 4.57
N ASP A 124 -14.89 -5.68 5.88
CA ASP A 124 -15.78 -4.76 6.59
C ASP A 124 -15.30 -3.31 6.51
N LEU A 125 -13.97 -3.09 6.43
CA LEU A 125 -13.42 -1.77 6.23
C LEU A 125 -13.62 -1.27 4.80
N TYR A 126 -13.47 -2.13 3.79
CA TYR A 126 -13.74 -1.76 2.41
C TYR A 126 -15.20 -1.33 2.24
N GLU A 127 -16.14 -2.07 2.83
CA GLU A 127 -17.56 -1.72 2.84
C GLU A 127 -17.81 -0.42 3.60
N LYS A 128 -17.28 -0.27 4.83
CA LYS A 128 -17.42 0.94 5.66
C LYS A 128 -16.96 2.21 4.95
N TYR A 129 -15.93 2.10 4.11
CA TYR A 129 -15.37 3.23 3.35
C TYR A 129 -15.88 3.31 1.91
N ASN A 130 -16.91 2.54 1.54
CA ASN A 130 -17.50 2.51 0.20
C ASN A 130 -16.47 2.27 -0.91
N VAL A 131 -15.48 1.42 -0.66
CA VAL A 131 -14.52 0.99 -1.67
C VAL A 131 -15.26 0.16 -2.73
N ASN A 132 -14.99 0.43 -4.01
CA ASN A 132 -15.60 -0.36 -5.08
C ASN A 132 -15.03 -1.77 -5.09
N ILE A 133 -15.86 -2.78 -4.82
CA ILE A 133 -15.43 -4.19 -4.82
C ILE A 133 -15.93 -4.86 -6.10
N ILE A 134 -15.04 -5.58 -6.78
CA ILE A 134 -15.36 -6.47 -7.90
C ILE A 134 -15.01 -7.88 -7.44
N HIS A 135 -15.96 -8.80 -7.54
CA HIS A 135 -15.70 -10.17 -7.12
C HIS A 135 -14.83 -10.92 -8.11
N SER A 136 -13.76 -11.53 -7.61
CA SER A 136 -12.92 -12.48 -8.34
C SER A 136 -13.17 -13.91 -7.87
N ASP A 137 -12.77 -14.89 -8.68
CA ASP A 137 -12.98 -16.30 -8.32
C ASP A 137 -12.09 -16.75 -7.16
N SER A 138 -10.87 -16.19 -7.07
CA SER A 138 -9.87 -16.59 -6.07
C SER A 138 -8.84 -15.50 -5.82
N TRP A 139 -8.04 -15.69 -4.77
CA TRP A 139 -6.88 -14.85 -4.48
C TRP A 139 -5.82 -15.09 -5.54
N PHE A 140 -5.45 -14.03 -6.25
CA PHE A 140 -4.51 -14.15 -7.36
C PHE A 140 -3.11 -14.57 -6.88
N LYS A 141 -2.53 -15.56 -7.57
CA LYS A 141 -1.11 -15.93 -7.46
C LYS A 141 -0.42 -15.65 -8.80
N VAL A 142 0.84 -15.22 -8.78
CA VAL A 142 1.53 -14.76 -10.00
C VAL A 142 1.70 -15.85 -11.07
N ASP A 143 1.70 -17.12 -10.69
CA ASP A 143 1.72 -18.30 -11.55
C ASP A 143 0.35 -18.98 -11.72
N GLY A 144 -0.71 -18.37 -11.18
CA GLY A 144 -2.10 -18.80 -11.34
C GLY A 144 -2.84 -18.08 -12.46
N SER A 145 -4.11 -18.44 -12.65
CA SER A 145 -5.06 -17.72 -13.50
C SER A 145 -5.76 -16.62 -12.70
N PHE A 146 -6.36 -15.66 -13.41
CA PHE A 146 -7.17 -14.60 -12.79
C PHE A 146 -8.48 -14.42 -13.56
N HIS A 147 -9.59 -14.49 -12.83
CA HIS A 147 -10.92 -14.30 -13.37
C HIS A 147 -11.76 -13.37 -12.49
N MET A 148 -12.45 -12.43 -13.13
CA MET A 148 -13.46 -11.55 -12.55
C MET A 148 -14.41 -11.11 -13.64
N GLU A 149 -15.63 -10.72 -13.27
CA GLU A 149 -16.63 -10.17 -14.18
C GLU A 149 -16.77 -8.66 -13.97
N THR A 150 -16.56 -7.88 -15.03
CA THR A 150 -16.70 -6.41 -14.99
C THR A 150 -16.77 -5.81 -16.38
N ASP A 151 -17.53 -4.73 -16.52
CA ASP A 151 -17.59 -3.89 -17.73
C ASP A 151 -16.56 -2.74 -17.71
N ILE A 152 -15.86 -2.56 -16.58
CA ILE A 152 -14.90 -1.47 -16.40
C ILE A 152 -13.58 -1.83 -17.10
N LYS A 153 -12.98 -0.84 -17.77
CA LYS A 153 -11.63 -0.93 -18.33
C LYS A 153 -10.63 -0.12 -17.51
N PHE A 154 -9.62 -0.83 -17.00
CA PHE A 154 -8.56 -0.28 -16.17
C PHE A 154 -7.36 0.19 -17.00
N ASP A 155 -6.73 1.28 -16.58
CA ASP A 155 -5.45 1.76 -17.08
C ASP A 155 -4.29 1.44 -16.13
N CYS A 156 -4.60 0.98 -14.91
CA CYS A 156 -3.61 0.47 -13.96
C CYS A 156 -4.10 -0.80 -13.24
N VAL A 157 -3.21 -1.77 -13.07
CA VAL A 157 -3.40 -2.94 -12.21
C VAL A 157 -2.35 -2.92 -11.11
N VAL A 158 -2.77 -2.97 -9.85
CA VAL A 158 -1.87 -2.96 -8.68
C VAL A 158 -1.94 -4.31 -7.98
N LEU A 159 -0.86 -5.08 -8.03
CA LEU A 159 -0.70 -6.34 -7.32
C LEU A 159 -0.22 -6.07 -5.89
N LEU A 160 -1.01 -6.43 -4.87
CA LEU A 160 -0.64 -6.22 -3.47
C LEU A 160 -0.16 -7.51 -2.81
N GLY A 161 1.15 -7.73 -2.86
CA GLY A 161 1.80 -8.84 -2.16
C GLY A 161 1.57 -10.21 -2.77
N ASN A 162 1.06 -10.30 -4.00
CA ASN A 162 0.72 -11.57 -4.65
C ASN A 162 1.95 -12.48 -4.76
N GLU A 163 1.91 -13.60 -4.05
CA GLU A 163 2.92 -14.66 -4.12
C GLU A 163 2.68 -15.59 -5.32
N GLY A 164 3.64 -16.48 -5.59
CA GLY A 164 3.43 -17.64 -6.46
C GLY A 164 3.05 -18.87 -5.64
N TYR A 165 2.43 -19.86 -6.26
CA TYR A 165 2.35 -21.22 -5.70
C TYR A 165 3.74 -21.80 -5.51
N LYS A 166 4.66 -21.47 -6.43
CA LYS A 166 6.07 -21.85 -6.34
C LYS A 166 6.92 -20.64 -5.99
N LYS A 167 8.12 -20.89 -5.45
CA LYS A 167 9.15 -19.86 -5.33
C LYS A 167 9.87 -19.74 -6.66
N GLY A 168 10.22 -18.52 -7.07
CA GLY A 168 10.98 -18.34 -8.30
C GLY A 168 10.90 -16.97 -8.95
N ASN A 169 11.46 -16.90 -10.16
CA ASN A 169 11.44 -15.72 -11.00
C ASN A 169 10.38 -15.90 -12.07
N TYR A 170 9.57 -14.87 -12.27
CA TYR A 170 8.48 -14.86 -13.24
C TYR A 170 8.65 -13.71 -14.22
N ASN A 171 8.20 -13.89 -15.45
CA ASN A 171 8.19 -12.83 -16.44
C ASN A 171 7.06 -11.85 -16.14
N GLY A 172 7.37 -10.58 -15.87
CA GLY A 172 6.36 -9.58 -15.54
C GLY A 172 5.38 -9.32 -16.68
N GLY A 173 5.82 -9.41 -17.94
CA GLY A 173 4.96 -9.32 -19.12
C GLY A 173 3.96 -10.47 -19.22
N GLU A 174 4.34 -11.70 -18.87
CA GLU A 174 3.41 -12.84 -18.78
C GLU A 174 2.35 -12.64 -17.70
N VAL A 175 2.74 -12.11 -16.54
CA VAL A 175 1.81 -11.80 -15.46
C VAL A 175 0.85 -10.68 -15.90
N LYS A 176 1.38 -9.61 -16.50
CA LYS A 176 0.60 -8.48 -17.03
C LYS A 176 -0.44 -8.95 -18.06
N ARG A 177 -0.07 -9.84 -18.99
CA ARG A 177 -0.99 -10.41 -19.99
C ARG A 177 -2.26 -11.05 -19.41
N LYS A 178 -2.21 -11.56 -18.18
CA LYS A 178 -3.38 -12.16 -17.49
C LYS A 178 -4.49 -11.15 -17.24
N PHE A 179 -4.17 -9.85 -17.22
CA PHE A 179 -5.09 -8.77 -16.95
C PHE A 179 -5.53 -8.00 -18.20
N GLU A 180 -4.92 -8.23 -19.37
CA GLU A 180 -5.18 -7.49 -20.62
C GLU A 180 -6.66 -7.38 -20.97
N LYS A 181 -7.42 -8.47 -20.81
CA LYS A 181 -8.86 -8.47 -21.13
C LYS A 181 -9.69 -7.50 -20.28
N TYR A 182 -9.22 -7.13 -19.09
CA TYR A 182 -9.89 -6.17 -18.20
C TYR A 182 -9.38 -4.74 -18.38
N CYS A 183 -8.33 -4.56 -19.17
CA CYS A 183 -7.62 -3.29 -19.24
C CYS A 183 -7.82 -2.59 -20.59
N ARG A 184 -7.46 -1.32 -20.63
CA ARG A 184 -7.28 -0.56 -21.87
C ARG A 184 -5.99 -1.03 -22.57
N GLY A 185 -5.83 -0.74 -23.86
CA GLY A 185 -4.71 -1.26 -24.67
C GLY A 185 -3.30 -0.89 -24.16
N HIS A 186 -3.15 0.24 -23.45
CA HIS A 186 -1.89 0.67 -22.84
C HIS A 186 -2.06 0.88 -21.34
N PHE A 187 -2.24 -0.20 -20.59
CA PHE A 187 -2.29 -0.15 -19.13
C PHE A 187 -0.93 -0.44 -18.50
N GLU A 188 -0.71 0.02 -17.28
CA GLU A 188 0.45 -0.32 -16.46
C GLU A 188 0.10 -1.35 -15.39
N MET A 189 1.04 -2.24 -15.06
CA MET A 189 0.93 -3.12 -13.92
C MET A 189 1.95 -2.71 -12.86
N VAL A 190 1.48 -2.32 -11.69
CA VAL A 190 2.30 -2.03 -10.51
C VAL A 190 2.38 -3.27 -9.63
N ASP A 191 3.59 -3.75 -9.40
CA ASP A 191 3.87 -4.82 -8.45
C ASP A 191 4.33 -4.23 -7.12
N VAL A 192 3.51 -4.42 -6.08
CA VAL A 192 3.83 -4.05 -4.70
C VAL A 192 4.19 -5.32 -3.92
N TYR A 193 5.48 -5.60 -3.80
CA TYR A 193 5.95 -6.84 -3.20
C TYR A 193 7.08 -6.62 -2.20
N ARG A 194 6.82 -6.97 -0.94
CA ARG A 194 7.77 -6.85 0.19
C ARG A 194 8.30 -8.21 0.67
N GLY A 195 7.95 -9.29 -0.04
CA GLY A 195 8.42 -10.64 0.24
C GLY A 195 9.75 -10.96 -0.44
N ASN A 196 10.15 -12.22 -0.35
CA ASN A 196 11.39 -12.74 -0.92
C ASN A 196 11.22 -14.12 -1.58
N LEU A 197 9.97 -14.58 -1.72
CA LEU A 197 9.67 -15.88 -2.29
C LEU A 197 9.63 -15.85 -3.82
N ARG A 198 9.33 -14.69 -4.39
CA ARG A 198 9.30 -14.50 -5.85
C ARG A 198 9.86 -13.17 -6.31
N SER A 199 10.20 -13.08 -7.59
CA SER A 199 10.53 -11.83 -8.27
C SER A 199 9.90 -11.76 -9.66
N LEU A 200 9.56 -10.54 -10.11
CA LEU A 200 9.07 -10.30 -11.48
C LEU A 200 10.17 -9.60 -12.32
N GLN A 201 10.42 -10.11 -13.52
CA GLN A 201 11.41 -9.59 -14.46
C GLN A 201 10.80 -8.62 -15.49
N GLY A 202 11.57 -7.63 -15.93
CA GLY A 202 11.17 -6.68 -16.99
C GLY A 202 10.54 -5.37 -16.51
N GLY A 203 10.47 -5.15 -15.19
CA GLY A 203 9.87 -3.95 -14.61
C GLY A 203 10.87 -2.80 -14.46
N ARG A 204 10.35 -1.59 -14.45
CA ARG A 204 11.06 -0.34 -14.15
C ARG A 204 10.72 0.17 -12.76
N SER A 205 11.58 1.01 -12.21
CA SER A 205 11.23 1.80 -11.02
C SER A 205 10.18 2.86 -11.39
N ALA A 206 9.43 3.33 -10.40
CA ALA A 206 8.60 4.53 -10.57
C ALA A 206 9.44 5.71 -11.09
N ASP A 207 8.80 6.64 -11.79
CA ASP A 207 9.46 7.86 -12.23
C ASP A 207 10.06 8.58 -11.01
N LYS A 208 11.30 9.06 -11.16
CA LYS A 208 11.98 9.82 -10.13
C LYS A 208 11.16 11.06 -9.72
N GLN A 209 10.47 11.70 -10.65
CA GLN A 209 9.61 12.85 -10.36
C GLN A 209 8.44 12.47 -9.43
N VAL A 210 7.85 11.29 -9.64
CA VAL A 210 6.80 10.74 -8.76
C VAL A 210 7.36 10.54 -7.35
N ILE A 211 8.53 9.91 -7.22
CA ILE A 211 9.18 9.66 -5.93
C ILE A 211 9.53 10.97 -5.22
N ASP A 212 10.13 11.92 -5.93
CA ASP A 212 10.53 13.22 -5.39
C ASP A 212 9.31 14.01 -4.90
N ARG A 213 8.18 13.95 -5.62
CA ARG A 213 6.91 14.57 -5.21
C ARG A 213 6.38 13.99 -3.91
N VAL A 214 6.38 12.66 -3.77
CA VAL A 214 5.97 11.98 -2.52
C VAL A 214 6.88 12.38 -1.36
N ILE A 215 8.20 12.39 -1.58
CA ILE A 215 9.17 12.81 -0.55
C ILE A 215 8.91 14.25 -0.10
N ASN A 216 8.65 15.17 -1.04
CA ASN A 216 8.36 16.57 -0.73
C ASN A 216 7.08 16.72 0.09
N ALA A 217 6.02 15.98 -0.24
CA ALA A 217 4.79 15.97 0.55
C ALA A 217 5.04 15.44 1.97
N VAL A 218 5.71 14.30 2.12
CA VAL A 218 6.02 13.72 3.45
C VAL A 218 6.88 14.65 4.31
N ASN A 219 7.80 15.40 3.69
CA ASN A 219 8.65 16.38 4.35
C ASN A 219 7.97 17.72 4.66
N THR A 220 6.68 17.86 4.37
CA THR A 220 5.91 19.08 4.62
C THR A 220 5.01 18.91 5.85
N PRO A 221 5.04 19.83 6.83
CA PRO A 221 5.76 21.10 6.85
C PRO A 221 7.19 21.04 7.40
N LYS A 222 7.64 19.89 7.93
CA LYS A 222 8.99 19.73 8.50
C LYS A 222 9.66 18.49 7.91
N PRO A 223 10.93 18.57 7.50
CA PRO A 223 11.63 17.42 6.93
C PRO A 223 11.70 16.24 7.92
N ILE A 224 11.15 15.10 7.51
CA ILE A 224 11.20 13.82 8.23
C ILE A 224 12.29 12.95 7.62
N TYR A 225 12.24 12.77 6.29
CA TYR A 225 13.13 11.92 5.51
C TYR A 225 14.27 12.73 4.88
N LYS A 226 15.49 12.20 4.98
CA LYS A 226 16.68 12.74 4.30
C LYS A 226 17.58 11.59 3.85
N PRO A 227 17.79 11.35 2.54
CA PRO A 227 18.53 10.19 2.04
C PRO A 227 19.94 10.02 2.62
N GLN A 228 20.66 11.13 2.84
CA GLN A 228 22.05 11.10 3.34
C GLN A 228 22.15 11.10 4.88
N ALA A 229 21.03 11.10 5.60
CA ALA A 229 21.06 11.06 7.06
C ALA A 229 21.26 9.63 7.58
N VAL A 230 21.81 9.49 8.79
CA VAL A 230 21.89 8.21 9.48
C VAL A 230 20.48 7.64 9.65
N LYS A 231 20.25 6.43 9.11
CA LYS A 231 18.92 5.78 9.09
C LYS A 231 17.84 6.57 8.34
N TYR A 232 18.24 7.46 7.43
CA TYR A 232 17.36 8.24 6.55
C TYR A 232 16.40 9.23 7.24
N ILE A 233 16.52 9.46 8.54
CA ILE A 233 15.68 10.41 9.29
C ILE A 233 16.47 11.70 9.53
N SER A 234 15.83 12.86 9.30
CA SER A 234 16.47 14.16 9.51
C SER A 234 16.92 14.36 10.95
N LYS A 235 18.05 15.05 11.17
CA LYS A 235 18.55 15.37 12.53
C LYS A 235 17.51 16.13 13.37
N PRO A 236 16.82 17.17 12.85
CA PRO A 236 15.77 17.86 13.60
C PRO A 236 14.68 16.89 14.03
N MET A 237 14.21 16.02 13.13
CA MET A 237 13.17 15.05 13.47
C MET A 237 13.64 14.06 14.54
N MET A 238 14.83 13.48 14.40
CA MET A 238 15.40 12.55 15.37
C MET A 238 15.48 13.13 16.79
N SER A 239 15.78 14.43 16.92
CA SER A 239 15.84 15.11 18.23
C SER A 239 14.49 15.20 18.93
N THR A 240 13.38 15.19 18.18
CA THR A 240 12.03 15.25 18.74
C THR A 240 11.50 13.88 19.20
N ILE A 241 12.07 12.79 18.71
CA ILE A 241 11.58 11.43 18.99
C ILE A 241 12.25 10.88 20.25
N ARG A 242 11.51 10.96 21.36
CA ARG A 242 11.98 10.54 22.70
C ARG A 242 11.91 9.02 22.91
N HIS A 243 10.85 8.36 22.42
CA HIS A 243 10.62 6.94 22.68
C HIS A 243 11.20 6.04 21.59
N GLY A 244 11.85 4.95 22.00
CA GLY A 244 12.45 3.99 21.06
C GLY A 244 11.45 3.36 20.09
N LYS A 245 10.22 3.10 20.54
CA LYS A 245 9.11 2.62 19.71
C LYS A 245 8.78 3.58 18.56
N ASP A 246 8.68 4.87 18.86
CA ASP A 246 8.35 5.89 17.86
C ASP A 246 9.48 6.02 16.84
N ARG A 247 10.74 5.85 17.27
CA ARG A 247 11.90 5.84 16.35
C ARG A 247 11.78 4.70 15.34
N LEU A 248 11.31 3.52 15.75
CA LEU A 248 11.12 2.39 14.84
C LEU A 248 9.99 2.63 13.84
N LEU A 249 8.92 3.29 14.26
CA LEU A 249 7.82 3.70 13.36
C LEU A 249 8.31 4.70 12.31
N TYR A 250 9.02 5.76 12.71
CA TYR A 250 9.61 6.71 11.75
C TYR A 250 10.68 6.08 10.86
N LEU A 251 11.43 5.10 11.38
CA LEU A 251 12.38 4.35 10.58
C LEU A 251 11.68 3.55 9.49
N ARG A 252 10.51 2.95 9.76
CA ARG A 252 9.72 2.26 8.73
C ARG A 252 9.31 3.22 7.62
N LEU A 253 8.78 4.40 7.94
CA LEU A 253 8.46 5.43 6.96
C LEU A 253 9.68 5.78 6.09
N ALA A 254 10.82 6.05 6.73
CA ALA A 254 12.05 6.43 6.04
C ALA A 254 12.61 5.31 5.16
N VAL A 255 12.52 4.05 5.60
CA VAL A 255 12.92 2.85 4.84
C VAL A 255 11.99 2.63 3.63
N ASN A 256 10.68 2.85 3.78
CA ASN A 256 9.75 2.74 2.65
C ASN A 256 10.13 3.73 1.53
N LEU A 257 10.43 4.98 1.89
CA LEU A 257 10.88 6.00 0.94
C LEU A 257 12.24 5.65 0.32
N ALA A 258 13.22 5.23 1.13
CA ALA A 258 14.56 4.90 0.66
C ALA A 258 14.64 3.68 -0.27
N HIS A 259 13.65 2.80 -0.22
CA HIS A 259 13.65 1.53 -0.96
C HIS A 259 12.39 1.34 -1.80
N CYS A 260 11.68 2.43 -2.15
CA CYS A 260 10.48 2.38 -2.97
C CYS A 260 10.71 1.65 -4.30
N ASP A 261 11.83 1.93 -4.96
CA ASP A 261 12.32 1.26 -6.16
C ASP A 261 12.41 -0.28 -6.06
N LYS A 262 12.58 -0.82 -4.85
CA LYS A 262 12.69 -2.26 -4.64
C LYS A 262 11.34 -2.96 -4.53
N TRP A 263 10.40 -2.34 -3.83
CA TRP A 263 9.11 -2.96 -3.50
C TRP A 263 7.94 -2.43 -4.33
N TYR A 264 8.11 -1.34 -5.07
CA TYR A 264 7.15 -0.77 -6.03
C TYR A 264 7.79 -0.79 -7.42
N LYS A 265 7.27 -1.62 -8.33
CA LYS A 265 7.79 -1.75 -9.68
C LYS A 265 6.68 -1.65 -10.71
N VAL A 266 6.95 -0.96 -11.81
CA VAL A 266 5.98 -0.72 -12.90
C VAL A 266 6.35 -1.59 -14.11
N TYR A 267 5.37 -2.23 -14.72
CA TYR A 267 5.49 -3.15 -15.86
C TYR A 267 4.50 -2.78 -16.97
#